data_AF-A0A4Q6INK7-F1
#
_entry.id   AF-A0A4Q6INK7-F1
#
_cell.length_a   1.000
_cell.length_b   1.000
_cell.length_c   1.000
_cell.angle_alpha   90.00
_cell.angle_beta   90.00
_cell.angle_gamma   90.00
#
_symmetry.space_group_name_H-M   'P 1'
#
loop_
_entity.id
_entity.type
_entity.pdbx_description
1 polymer ?
#
loop_
_entity_poly.entity_id
_entity_poly.type
_entity_poly.pdbx_seq_one_letter_code
_entity_poly.pdbx_strand_id
1 'polypeptide(L)'
;MPFLGALARTVPQSPRRTPGVVPCAPSLQGAAAAAGQAGALLDECAQYRDADACRGQTSEDGSGHGAAAQAAVDALDGIGTLTSYATEVALPVKGTWKNPAIGSARADVVLTAPEAGVPVLFIEVDNCTEEAVLIARKFDKYARFFQGKEKDTDGIEKPLWRTRWSAPPSEKYERVHPPVLLVFHQVGKRSAKNQMARVADLIRHHWQGIWHREESFHSYDGCIPIVATTLELLREHGPSGHAFWRFGRDHHEPLLDAIGNSRRDAYLARRRQAAREEERRRAERMAAERAARRPVCKDCGQKFTDARWEAIGYTRDWSKRQSHPHLCEDCQDRAVAAEQQAEADERERQEQERLRQEAEEQAAAQEAGGWLSHFRASRGDRPRGQAQGVPGQARVVGGGCKAWSDERR
;
A
#
# COMPACT_ATOMS: atom_id res chain seq x y z
N MET A 1 -35.39 42.72 81.21
CA MET A 1 -36.30 41.80 80.50
C MET A 1 -36.76 42.49 79.22
N PRO A 2 -36.84 41.78 78.08
CA PRO A 2 -36.31 42.22 76.78
C PRO A 2 -37.37 42.78 75.83
N PHE A 3 -36.96 43.55 74.81
CA PHE A 3 -37.22 43.30 73.38
C PHE A 3 -36.75 44.47 72.48
N LEU A 4 -36.38 44.11 71.23
CA LEU A 4 -36.32 44.88 69.97
C LEU A 4 -35.04 45.66 69.60
N GLY A 5 -34.60 45.43 68.35
CA GLY A 5 -33.63 46.25 67.60
C GLY A 5 -32.72 45.40 66.71
N ALA A 6 -33.22 44.81 65.62
CA ALA A 6 -33.23 45.40 64.27
C ALA A 6 -31.96 45.08 63.44
N LEU A 7 -32.22 44.32 62.37
CA LEU A 7 -31.31 43.92 61.30
C LEU A 7 -30.78 45.14 60.51
N ALA A 8 -29.46 45.29 60.46
CA ALA A 8 -28.79 46.21 59.54
C ALA A 8 -28.26 45.44 58.32
N ARG A 9 -28.82 45.79 57.16
CA ARG A 9 -28.33 45.44 55.82
C ARG A 9 -26.92 46.00 55.60
N THR A 10 -25.96 45.16 55.29
CA THR A 10 -24.65 45.55 54.78
C THR A 10 -24.65 45.58 53.25
N VAL A 11 -24.21 46.72 52.72
CA VAL A 11 -24.03 47.05 51.30
C VAL A 11 -22.86 46.24 50.71
N PRO A 12 -22.96 45.68 49.49
CA PRO A 12 -21.84 44.97 48.87
C PRO A 12 -20.77 45.95 48.38
N GLN A 13 -19.54 45.78 48.86
CA GLN A 13 -18.36 46.47 48.34
C GLN A 13 -17.96 45.87 47.00
N SER A 14 -17.94 46.70 45.96
CA SER A 14 -17.36 46.38 44.64
C SER A 14 -15.87 46.02 44.77
N PRO A 15 -15.40 44.93 44.13
CA PRO A 15 -13.99 44.65 44.06
C PRO A 15 -13.27 45.64 43.13
N ARG A 16 -12.20 46.22 43.66
CA ARG A 16 -11.28 47.12 42.97
C ARG A 16 -10.67 46.41 41.75
N ARG A 17 -10.74 47.08 40.59
CA ARG A 17 -9.96 46.74 39.39
C ARG A 17 -8.47 46.82 39.72
N THR A 18 -7.78 45.69 39.63
CA THR A 18 -6.31 45.64 39.53
C THR A 18 -5.91 45.94 38.08
N PRO A 19 -4.90 46.79 37.82
CA PRO A 19 -4.34 46.96 36.49
C PRO A 19 -3.60 45.68 36.07
N GLY A 20 -3.73 45.33 34.79
CA GLY A 20 -3.33 44.06 34.22
C GLY A 20 -1.84 43.77 34.31
N VAL A 21 -1.53 42.52 34.67
CA VAL A 21 -0.24 41.90 34.36
C VAL A 21 -0.43 41.20 33.02
N VAL A 22 0.12 41.80 31.97
CA VAL A 22 0.26 41.20 30.64
C VAL A 22 1.41 40.18 30.75
N PRO A 23 1.21 38.88 30.46
CA PRO A 23 2.34 37.99 30.26
C PRO A 23 3.05 38.39 28.97
N CYS A 24 4.30 38.83 29.08
CA CYS A 24 5.19 39.06 27.95
C CYS A 24 5.28 37.80 27.08
N ALA A 25 4.63 37.84 25.92
CA ALA A 25 4.92 36.96 24.81
C ALA A 25 6.33 37.28 24.27
N PRO A 26 7.21 36.30 24.01
CA PRO A 26 8.40 36.55 23.22
C PRO A 26 8.00 36.99 21.81
N SER A 27 8.60 38.08 21.35
CA SER A 27 8.30 38.83 20.13
C SER A 27 8.48 38.02 18.84
N LEU A 28 7.43 38.05 18.01
CA LEU A 28 7.21 37.48 16.68
C LEU A 28 8.08 38.09 15.55
N GLN A 29 9.40 38.21 15.70
CA GLN A 29 10.25 38.82 14.66
C GLN A 29 11.38 37.93 14.13
N GLY A 30 11.48 36.67 14.59
CA GLY A 30 12.49 35.72 14.10
C GLY A 30 12.01 34.69 13.06
N ALA A 31 10.70 34.47 12.92
CA ALA A 31 10.15 33.36 12.12
C ALA A 31 10.05 33.66 10.60
N ALA A 32 10.07 34.93 10.21
CA ALA A 32 9.97 35.33 8.80
C ALA A 32 11.31 35.21 8.02
N ALA A 33 12.46 35.13 8.70
CA ALA A 33 13.77 35.11 8.05
C ALA A 33 14.29 33.69 7.73
N ALA A 34 13.76 32.65 8.39
CA ALA A 34 14.18 31.26 8.15
C ALA A 34 13.19 30.45 7.31
N ALA A 35 11.92 30.86 7.24
CA ALA A 35 10.94 30.30 6.32
C ALA A 35 11.12 30.80 4.87
N GLY A 36 11.93 31.84 4.66
CA GLY A 36 12.11 32.49 3.36
C GLY A 36 13.08 31.82 2.38
N GLN A 37 13.67 30.66 2.71
CA GLN A 37 14.64 29.99 1.85
C GLN A 37 14.42 28.48 1.68
N ALA A 38 13.29 27.96 2.17
CA ALA A 38 12.80 26.63 1.81
C ALA A 38 11.62 26.68 0.81
N GLY A 39 11.24 27.89 0.35
CA GLY A 39 10.29 28.09 -0.72
C GLY A 39 10.96 28.85 -1.85
N ALA A 40 11.28 28.16 -2.95
CA ALA A 40 11.44 28.81 -4.25
C ALA A 40 10.05 29.31 -4.69
N LEU A 41 9.61 30.40 -4.04
CA LEU A 41 8.51 31.34 -4.30
C LEU A 41 8.22 32.11 -3.00
N LEU A 42 9.14 32.97 -2.58
CA LEU A 42 8.77 34.24 -1.96
C LEU A 42 9.41 35.36 -2.79
N ASP A 43 9.04 35.37 -4.07
CA ASP A 43 8.98 36.63 -4.79
C ASP A 43 7.57 37.20 -4.55
N GLU A 44 7.49 38.47 -4.20
CA GLU A 44 6.26 39.25 -3.93
C GLU A 44 5.64 39.20 -2.52
N CYS A 45 6.44 39.33 -1.45
CA CYS A 45 5.94 39.85 -0.16
C CYS A 45 6.93 40.77 0.62
N ALA A 46 8.19 40.91 0.15
CA ALA A 46 9.12 41.90 0.67
C ALA A 46 8.93 43.30 0.08
N GLN A 47 8.09 43.44 -0.96
CA GLN A 47 7.86 44.71 -1.67
C GLN A 47 6.93 45.70 -0.95
N TYR A 48 6.39 45.37 0.22
CA TYR A 48 5.45 46.25 0.94
C TYR A 48 5.89 46.70 2.35
N ARG A 49 7.13 46.45 2.76
CA ARG A 49 7.60 46.89 4.10
C ARG A 49 8.83 47.81 4.12
N ASP A 50 9.51 48.04 3.00
CA ASP A 50 10.56 49.06 2.90
C ASP A 50 10.10 50.39 2.29
N ALA A 51 8.82 50.52 1.92
CA ALA A 51 8.27 51.75 1.34
C ALA A 51 8.05 52.88 2.37
N ASP A 52 8.13 52.62 3.68
CA ASP A 52 7.91 53.65 4.72
C ASP A 52 9.17 54.06 5.49
N ALA A 53 10.31 53.39 5.25
CA ALA A 53 11.58 53.70 5.92
C ALA A 53 12.59 54.49 5.06
N CYS A 54 12.38 54.59 3.74
CA CYS A 54 13.25 55.35 2.83
C CYS A 54 12.48 56.43 2.07
N ARG A 55 12.01 57.45 2.79
CA ARG A 55 11.58 58.70 2.16
C ARG A 55 12.83 59.47 1.72
N GLY A 56 13.14 59.45 0.42
CA GLY A 56 14.08 60.38 -0.22
C GLY A 56 15.44 59.81 -0.61
N GLN A 57 15.49 59.12 -1.75
CA GLN A 57 16.59 59.21 -2.74
C GLN A 57 16.23 58.34 -3.95
N THR A 58 15.93 58.99 -5.07
CA THR A 58 15.82 58.36 -6.38
C THR A 58 17.23 58.10 -6.91
N SER A 59 17.64 56.84 -6.93
CA SER A 59 18.70 56.38 -7.84
C SER A 59 18.14 55.20 -8.62
N GLU A 60 17.95 55.43 -9.91
CA GLU A 60 17.64 54.43 -10.91
C GLU A 60 18.78 53.42 -10.97
N ASP A 61 18.55 52.18 -10.53
CA ASP A 61 19.44 51.06 -10.88
C ASP A 61 18.60 49.77 -10.93
N GLY A 62 18.21 49.39 -12.16
CA GLY A 62 17.52 48.13 -12.48
C GLY A 62 18.41 46.87 -12.38
N SER A 63 19.61 46.97 -11.78
CA SER A 63 20.61 45.90 -11.72
C SER A 63 20.35 44.86 -10.62
N GLY A 64 19.60 45.21 -9.56
CA GLY A 64 19.33 44.30 -8.43
C GLY A 64 18.35 43.16 -8.75
N HIS A 65 17.41 43.38 -9.67
CA HIS A 65 16.38 42.39 -10.03
C HIS A 65 16.96 41.21 -10.82
N GLY A 66 17.95 41.46 -11.69
CA GLY A 66 18.60 40.41 -12.46
C GLY A 66 19.47 39.47 -11.60
N ALA A 67 20.15 40.01 -10.58
CA ALA A 67 20.97 39.21 -9.67
C ALA A 67 20.11 38.32 -8.75
N ALA A 68 18.98 38.82 -8.25
CA ALA A 68 18.05 38.03 -7.44
C ALA A 68 17.36 36.92 -8.25
N ALA A 69 16.93 37.23 -9.47
CA ALA A 69 16.34 36.25 -10.39
C ALA A 69 17.35 35.16 -10.77
N GLN A 70 18.59 35.55 -11.09
CA GLN A 70 19.66 34.59 -11.40
C GLN A 70 20.01 33.73 -10.18
N ALA A 71 20.08 34.31 -8.97
CA ALA A 71 20.27 33.54 -7.74
C ALA A 71 19.12 32.55 -7.45
N ALA A 72 17.89 32.86 -7.86
CA ALA A 72 16.76 31.93 -7.75
C ALA A 72 16.84 30.80 -8.80
N VAL A 73 17.35 31.08 -10.00
CA VAL A 73 17.60 30.07 -11.05
C VAL A 73 18.78 29.16 -10.68
N ASP A 74 19.82 29.73 -10.05
CA ASP A 74 21.02 29.01 -9.65
C ASP A 74 20.88 28.32 -8.27
N ALA A 75 19.75 28.52 -7.59
CA ALA A 75 19.48 27.90 -6.31
C ALA A 75 19.39 26.38 -6.45
N LEU A 76 19.98 25.67 -5.48
CA LEU A 76 19.81 24.22 -5.39
C LEU A 76 18.32 23.87 -5.23
N ASP A 77 17.91 22.75 -5.83
CA ASP A 77 16.54 22.27 -5.75
C ASP A 77 16.06 22.17 -4.29
N GLY A 78 14.93 22.82 -4.01
CA GLY A 78 14.24 22.71 -2.73
C GLY A 78 13.46 21.40 -2.58
N ILE A 79 12.81 21.22 -1.42
CA ILE A 79 11.87 20.10 -1.21
C ILE A 79 10.43 20.59 -1.29
N GLY A 80 9.62 19.89 -2.07
CA GLY A 80 8.19 20.16 -2.17
C GLY A 80 7.86 21.50 -2.80
N THR A 81 6.61 21.92 -2.66
CA THR A 81 6.09 23.20 -3.15
C THR A 81 5.64 24.06 -1.98
N LEU A 82 5.31 25.33 -2.19
CA LEU A 82 4.78 26.18 -1.11
C LEU A 82 3.58 25.59 -0.39
N THR A 83 2.68 24.90 -1.12
CA THR A 83 1.50 24.27 -0.52
C THR A 83 1.83 23.02 0.30
N SER A 84 3.05 22.50 0.16
CA SER A 84 3.59 21.42 0.98
C SER A 84 3.94 21.88 2.40
N TYR A 85 3.97 23.19 2.67
CA TYR A 85 4.34 23.77 3.96
C TYR A 85 3.13 24.34 4.71
N ALA A 86 3.06 24.04 6.01
CA ALA A 86 2.14 24.69 6.94
C ALA A 86 2.94 25.27 8.11
N THR A 87 2.69 26.53 8.46
CA THR A 87 3.39 27.20 9.56
C THR A 87 2.57 27.19 10.85
N GLU A 88 3.24 27.32 11.99
CA GLU A 88 2.61 27.56 13.30
C GLU A 88 1.55 26.50 13.68
N VAL A 89 1.85 25.24 13.37
CA VAL A 89 0.91 24.12 13.48
C VAL A 89 0.80 23.66 14.92
N ALA A 90 -0.39 23.79 15.51
CA ALA A 90 -0.67 23.30 16.85
C ALA A 90 -0.69 21.76 16.88
N LEU A 91 -0.01 21.19 17.88
CA LEU A 91 0.13 19.75 18.11
C LEU A 91 -0.51 19.39 19.45
N PRO A 92 -1.81 19.03 19.45
CA PRO A 92 -2.57 18.87 20.68
C PRO A 92 -2.09 17.66 21.47
N VAL A 93 -1.53 17.90 22.66
CA VAL A 93 -1.27 16.83 23.65
C VAL A 93 -2.54 16.51 24.45
N LYS A 94 -3.42 17.51 24.58
CA LYS A 94 -4.76 17.41 25.16
C LYS A 94 -5.69 18.34 24.37
N GLY A 95 -6.99 18.07 24.39
CA GLY A 95 -7.97 18.82 23.61
C GLY A 95 -8.08 18.30 22.17
N THR A 96 -8.57 19.13 21.26
CA THR A 96 -8.75 18.77 19.84
C THR A 96 -7.82 19.59 18.95
N TRP A 97 -7.70 19.20 17.69
CA TRP A 97 -6.98 19.99 16.68
C TRP A 97 -7.45 21.44 16.57
N LYS A 98 -8.75 21.70 16.79
CA LYS A 98 -9.34 23.05 16.74
C LYS A 98 -9.12 23.83 18.03
N ASN A 99 -9.13 23.14 19.17
CA ASN A 99 -8.99 23.72 20.50
C ASN A 99 -7.88 22.99 21.27
N PRO A 100 -6.60 23.24 20.94
CA PRO A 100 -5.48 22.64 21.64
C PRO A 100 -5.43 23.17 23.07
N ALA A 101 -5.30 22.28 24.06
CA ALA A 101 -5.21 22.68 25.45
C ALA A 101 -3.84 23.30 25.77
N ILE A 102 -3.78 24.04 26.89
CA ILE A 102 -2.53 24.56 27.46
C ILE A 102 -1.51 23.43 27.61
N GLY A 103 -0.28 23.67 27.15
CA GLY A 103 0.81 22.69 27.17
C GLY A 103 0.96 21.88 25.88
N SER A 104 0.11 22.09 24.88
CA SER A 104 0.31 21.57 23.52
C SER A 104 1.61 22.10 22.90
N ALA A 105 2.22 21.29 22.02
CA ALA A 105 3.34 21.77 21.20
C ALA A 105 2.80 22.61 20.04
N ARG A 106 3.69 23.40 19.45
CA ARG A 106 3.45 24.10 18.21
C ARG A 106 4.71 23.98 17.38
N ALA A 107 4.58 23.41 16.18
CA ALA A 107 5.67 23.35 15.23
C ALA A 107 5.75 24.67 14.48
N ASP A 108 6.96 25.18 14.29
CA ASP A 108 7.18 26.38 13.49
C ASP A 108 6.76 26.12 12.04
N VAL A 109 7.15 24.96 11.50
CA VAL A 109 6.75 24.50 10.17
C VAL A 109 6.49 22.99 10.17
N VAL A 110 5.52 22.56 9.37
CA VAL A 110 5.28 21.15 9.02
C VAL A 110 5.35 21.02 7.51
N LEU A 111 6.21 20.13 7.03
CA LEU A 111 6.39 19.81 5.62
C LEU A 111 5.73 18.46 5.29
N THR A 112 4.90 18.48 4.26
CA THR A 112 4.28 17.30 3.65
C THR A 112 4.61 17.25 2.16
N ALA A 113 5.69 16.56 1.81
CA ALA A 113 6.17 16.41 0.43
C ALA A 113 6.38 14.93 0.07
N PRO A 114 5.31 14.10 0.04
CA PRO A 114 5.43 12.68 -0.30
C PRO A 114 6.01 12.46 -1.70
N GLU A 115 5.79 13.39 -2.64
CA GLU A 115 6.39 13.39 -3.98
C GLU A 115 7.93 13.42 -3.97
N ALA A 116 8.52 14.01 -2.93
CA ALA A 116 9.96 14.05 -2.70
C ALA A 116 10.45 12.88 -1.82
N GLY A 117 9.57 11.92 -1.49
CA GLY A 117 9.89 10.80 -0.59
C GLY A 117 10.04 11.19 0.88
N VAL A 118 9.75 12.44 1.24
CA VAL A 118 9.89 12.95 2.61
C VAL A 118 8.64 12.59 3.41
N PRO A 119 8.76 11.84 4.53
CA PRO A 119 7.64 11.64 5.44
C PRO A 119 7.21 12.99 6.03
N VAL A 120 6.03 13.06 6.67
CA VAL A 120 5.65 14.29 7.38
C VAL A 120 6.77 14.73 8.33
N LEU A 121 7.33 15.90 8.07
CA LEU A 121 8.51 16.43 8.74
C LEU A 121 8.13 17.66 9.54
N PHE A 122 8.39 17.63 10.83
CA PHE A 122 8.21 18.78 11.71
C PHE A 122 9.51 19.55 11.76
N ILE A 123 9.45 20.88 11.69
CA ILE A 123 10.62 21.73 11.63
C ILE A 123 10.49 22.79 12.74
N GLU A 124 11.57 22.93 13.49
CA GLU A 124 11.78 23.97 14.49
C GLU A 124 12.97 24.81 14.05
N VAL A 125 12.83 26.13 14.13
CA VAL A 125 13.89 27.07 13.81
C VAL A 125 14.31 27.80 15.09
N ASP A 126 15.61 27.77 15.39
CA ASP A 126 16.17 28.56 16.48
C ASP A 126 17.21 29.56 15.96
N ASN A 127 17.10 30.81 16.40
CA ASN A 127 18.04 31.88 16.07
C ASN A 127 19.29 31.86 16.97
N CYS A 128 19.60 30.74 17.63
CA CYS A 128 20.65 30.61 18.64
C CYS A 128 20.47 31.57 19.83
N THR A 129 19.23 31.96 20.12
CA THR A 129 18.87 32.86 21.23
C THR A 129 18.18 32.11 22.36
N GLU A 130 17.52 30.98 22.07
CA GLU A 130 16.93 30.12 23.07
C GLU A 130 18.02 29.30 23.80
N GLU A 131 17.75 28.89 25.04
CA GLU A 131 18.64 27.98 25.75
C GLU A 131 18.35 26.53 25.34
N ALA A 132 19.40 25.72 25.17
CA ALA A 132 19.26 24.30 24.85
C ALA A 132 18.25 23.54 25.74
N VAL A 133 18.10 23.90 27.01
CA VAL A 133 17.12 23.29 27.93
C VAL A 133 15.68 23.62 27.54
N LEU A 134 15.42 24.82 27.03
CA LEU A 134 14.09 25.22 26.57
C LEU A 134 13.76 24.55 25.23
N ILE A 135 14.74 24.47 24.32
CA ILE A 135 14.63 23.68 23.08
C ILE A 135 14.33 22.21 23.42
N ALA A 136 15.06 21.62 24.38
CA ALA A 136 14.86 20.24 24.82
C ALA A 136 13.43 19.98 25.34
N ARG A 137 12.85 20.93 26.09
CA ARG A 137 11.45 20.83 26.57
C ARG A 137 10.42 20.80 25.44
N LYS A 138 10.73 21.33 24.25
CA LYS A 138 9.84 21.18 23.08
C LYS A 138 9.72 19.70 22.71
N PHE A 139 10.82 18.95 22.74
CA PHE A 139 10.82 17.53 22.39
C PHE A 139 10.05 16.65 23.37
N ASP A 140 10.00 17.01 24.66
CA ASP A 140 9.09 16.36 25.61
C ASP A 140 7.62 16.48 25.18
N LYS A 141 7.24 17.62 24.59
CA LYS A 141 5.89 17.85 24.08
C LYS A 141 5.65 17.10 22.76
N TYR A 142 6.63 17.08 21.86
CA TYR A 142 6.57 16.26 20.64
C TYR A 142 6.39 14.77 20.95
N ALA A 143 7.19 14.23 21.88
CA ALA A 143 7.08 12.84 22.29
C ALA A 143 5.68 12.52 22.83
N ARG A 144 5.14 13.36 23.71
CA ARG A 144 3.76 13.19 24.22
C ARG A 144 2.71 13.27 23.12
N PHE A 145 2.87 14.19 22.18
CA PHE A 145 1.97 14.32 21.04
C PHE A 145 2.02 13.08 20.13
N PHE A 146 3.22 12.60 19.78
CA PHE A 146 3.38 11.43 18.91
C PHE A 146 2.93 10.11 19.55
N GLN A 147 2.98 10.02 20.87
CA GLN A 147 2.41 8.91 21.65
C GLN A 147 0.89 8.99 21.78
N GLY A 148 0.30 10.16 21.56
CA GLY A 148 -1.15 10.36 21.58
C GLY A 148 -1.85 9.44 20.59
N LYS A 149 -2.98 8.88 21.01
CA LYS A 149 -3.81 7.98 20.19
C LYS A 149 -5.25 8.45 20.16
N GLU A 150 -5.91 8.17 19.05
CA GLU A 150 -7.34 8.39 18.85
C GLU A 150 -7.95 7.11 18.27
N LYS A 151 -9.17 6.79 18.68
CA LYS A 151 -9.91 5.67 18.10
C LYS A 151 -10.53 6.13 16.79
N ASP A 152 -10.36 5.35 15.74
CA ASP A 152 -11.07 5.58 14.48
C ASP A 152 -12.54 5.14 14.56
N THR A 153 -13.26 5.28 13.44
CA THR A 153 -14.67 4.86 13.31
C THR A 153 -14.89 3.38 13.57
N ASP A 154 -13.85 2.56 13.38
CA ASP A 154 -13.89 1.11 13.57
C ASP A 154 -13.44 0.72 15.00
N GLY A 155 -13.17 1.71 15.86
CA GLY A 155 -12.70 1.52 17.24
C GLY A 155 -11.23 1.15 17.35
N ILE A 156 -10.47 1.17 16.25
CA ILE A 156 -9.05 0.86 16.21
C ILE A 156 -8.26 2.08 16.67
N GLU A 157 -7.37 1.88 17.67
CA GLU A 157 -6.46 2.94 18.09
C GLU A 157 -5.42 3.24 17.02
N LYS A 158 -5.36 4.49 16.59
CA LYS A 158 -4.34 5.02 15.68
C LYS A 158 -3.60 6.20 16.33
N PRO A 159 -2.31 6.41 16.04
CA PRO A 159 -1.60 7.61 16.48
C PRO A 159 -2.34 8.88 16.04
N LEU A 160 -2.52 9.84 16.95
CA LEU A 160 -3.29 11.06 16.72
C LEU A 160 -2.78 11.85 15.51
N TRP A 161 -1.47 11.95 15.33
CA TRP A 161 -0.89 12.65 14.18
C TRP A 161 -1.29 12.02 12.83
N ARG A 162 -1.62 10.72 12.79
CA ARG A 162 -2.11 10.03 11.59
C ARG A 162 -3.56 10.38 11.23
N THR A 163 -4.30 11.07 12.09
CA THR A 163 -5.65 11.58 11.76
C THR A 163 -5.59 12.83 10.89
N ARG A 164 -4.44 13.52 10.87
CA ARG A 164 -4.19 14.68 10.01
C ARG A 164 -3.27 14.38 8.84
N TRP A 165 -2.26 13.54 9.03
CA TRP A 165 -1.25 13.26 8.00
C TRP A 165 -1.19 11.78 7.66
N SER A 166 -1.34 11.49 6.36
CA SER A 166 -1.12 10.15 5.84
C SER A 166 0.34 9.75 5.99
N ALA A 167 0.57 8.53 6.45
CA ALA A 167 1.89 7.92 6.47
C ALA A 167 1.76 6.44 6.10
N PRO A 168 2.80 5.85 5.47
CA PRO A 168 2.81 4.41 5.20
C PRO A 168 2.52 3.62 6.47
N PRO A 169 1.85 2.46 6.37
CA PRO A 169 1.70 1.55 7.51
C PRO A 169 3.07 1.28 8.10
N SER A 170 3.22 1.43 9.41
CA SER A 170 4.44 0.98 10.08
C SER A 170 4.52 -0.53 9.93
N GLU A 171 5.63 -1.04 9.40
CA GLU A 171 5.89 -2.48 9.44
C GLU A 171 5.87 -2.95 10.91
N LYS A 172 5.50 -4.21 11.14
CA LYS A 172 5.36 -4.84 12.47
C LYS A 172 6.54 -4.60 13.43
N TYR A 173 7.70 -4.22 12.88
CA TYR A 173 8.98 -4.16 13.55
C TYR A 173 9.41 -2.77 14.04
N GLU A 174 8.76 -1.66 13.65
CA GLU A 174 9.15 -0.34 14.15
C GLU A 174 8.04 0.73 14.00
N ARG A 175 7.65 1.33 15.13
CA ARG A 175 6.79 2.51 15.22
C ARG A 175 7.67 3.74 15.44
N VAL A 176 8.37 4.15 14.38
CA VAL A 176 9.14 5.39 14.41
C VAL A 176 8.17 6.57 14.44
N HIS A 177 8.39 7.51 15.36
CA HIS A 177 7.67 8.77 15.36
C HIS A 177 8.06 9.61 14.13
N PRO A 178 7.22 10.56 13.69
CA PRO A 178 7.62 11.49 12.64
C PRO A 178 8.97 12.18 12.95
N PRO A 179 9.82 12.41 11.94
CA PRO A 179 11.07 13.13 12.14
C PRO A 179 10.83 14.58 12.53
N VAL A 180 11.78 15.13 13.29
CA VAL A 180 11.85 16.54 13.65
C VAL A 180 13.21 17.10 13.21
N LEU A 181 13.18 18.15 12.38
CA LEU A 181 14.33 18.90 11.93
C LEU A 181 14.51 20.16 12.78
N LEU A 182 15.70 20.32 13.37
CA LEU A 182 16.12 21.54 14.04
C LEU A 182 17.02 22.35 13.10
N VAL A 183 16.60 23.55 12.74
CA VAL A 183 17.39 24.47 11.91
C VAL A 183 17.91 25.60 12.78
N PHE A 184 19.24 25.69 12.91
CA PHE A 184 19.87 26.78 13.64
C PHE A 184 20.30 27.91 12.70
N HIS A 185 19.84 29.12 12.99
CA HIS A 185 20.32 30.33 12.35
C HIS A 185 21.28 31.07 13.31
N GLN A 186 22.55 31.22 12.90
CA GLN A 186 23.62 31.76 13.73
C GLN A 186 23.55 33.30 13.83
N VAL A 187 22.47 33.83 14.41
CA VAL A 187 22.30 35.28 14.70
C VAL A 187 22.50 35.57 16.18
N GLY A 188 22.11 34.65 17.05
CA GLY A 188 22.23 34.77 18.49
C GLY A 188 23.66 34.60 18.99
N LYS A 189 23.85 34.94 20.28
CA LYS A 189 25.16 34.90 20.96
C LYS A 189 25.68 33.49 21.22
N ARG A 190 24.84 32.45 21.07
CA ARG A 190 25.21 31.06 21.32
C ARG A 190 25.69 30.42 20.03
N SER A 191 26.72 29.57 20.10
CA SER A 191 27.16 28.79 18.93
C SER A 191 26.12 27.71 18.60
N ALA A 192 25.67 27.67 17.34
CA ALA A 192 24.76 26.68 16.79
C ALA A 192 25.28 25.26 17.04
N LYS A 193 26.55 24.99 16.68
CA LYS A 193 27.21 23.70 16.93
C LYS A 193 27.12 23.26 18.39
N ASN A 194 27.42 24.18 19.32
CA ASN A 194 27.36 23.88 20.75
C ASN A 194 25.91 23.72 21.24
N GLN A 195 24.95 24.47 20.70
CA GLN A 195 23.53 24.28 21.00
C GLN A 195 23.04 22.91 20.50
N MET A 196 23.32 22.56 19.25
CA MET A 196 22.97 21.27 18.65
C MET A 196 23.48 20.11 19.51
N ALA A 197 24.76 20.13 19.88
CA ALA A 197 25.36 19.09 20.74
C ALA A 197 24.69 19.03 22.13
N ARG A 198 24.49 20.18 22.78
CA ARG A 198 23.86 20.22 24.12
C ARG A 198 22.40 19.77 24.08
N VAL A 199 21.64 20.14 23.05
CA VAL A 199 20.28 19.67 22.84
C VAL A 199 20.31 18.15 22.67
N ALA A 200 21.14 17.63 21.76
CA ALA A 200 21.27 16.19 21.53
C ALA A 200 21.50 15.41 22.82
N ASP A 201 22.39 15.89 23.70
CA ASP A 201 22.63 15.25 25.00
C ASP A 201 21.42 15.31 25.93
N LEU A 202 20.76 16.47 26.04
CA LEU A 202 19.59 16.66 26.93
C LEU A 202 18.40 15.77 26.52
N ILE A 203 18.19 15.59 25.22
CA ILE A 203 17.06 14.82 24.69
C ILE A 203 17.46 13.41 24.24
N ARG A 204 18.60 12.91 24.73
CA ARG A 204 19.11 11.57 24.38
C ARG A 204 18.07 10.47 24.50
N HIS A 205 17.27 10.50 25.55
CA HIS A 205 16.20 9.53 25.80
C HIS A 205 15.07 9.53 24.75
N HIS A 206 14.94 10.57 23.93
CA HIS A 206 13.94 10.63 22.84
C HIS A 206 14.45 10.05 21.51
N TRP A 207 15.76 10.00 21.27
CA TRP A 207 16.33 9.59 19.97
C TRP A 207 17.31 8.42 20.02
N GLN A 208 17.90 8.11 21.18
CA GLN A 208 18.92 7.08 21.33
C GLN A 208 18.28 5.70 21.19
N GLY A 209 18.15 5.24 19.94
CA GLY A 209 17.66 3.92 19.61
C GLY A 209 18.50 2.80 20.23
N ILE A 210 17.99 1.57 20.13
CA ILE A 210 18.60 0.36 20.69
C ILE A 210 19.45 -0.33 19.63
N TRP A 211 20.71 -0.61 19.93
CA TRP A 211 21.59 -1.36 19.02
C TRP A 211 21.30 -2.86 19.06
N HIS A 212 20.86 -3.42 17.92
CA HIS A 212 20.70 -4.86 17.73
C HIS A 212 21.98 -5.46 17.18
N ARG A 213 22.81 -6.04 18.05
CA ARG A 213 24.13 -6.61 17.69
C ARG A 213 24.04 -7.69 16.61
N GLU A 214 23.10 -8.62 16.76
CA GLU A 214 22.94 -9.75 15.84
C GLU A 214 22.49 -9.31 14.44
N GLU A 215 21.66 -8.28 14.37
CA GLU A 215 21.09 -7.79 13.12
C GLU A 215 21.90 -6.60 12.53
N SER A 216 22.84 -6.06 13.31
CA SER A 216 23.76 -4.98 12.96
C SER A 216 23.09 -3.65 12.58
N PHE A 217 22.01 -3.28 13.27
CA PHE A 217 21.35 -1.97 13.09
C PHE A 217 20.81 -1.40 14.41
N HIS A 218 20.53 -0.10 14.45
CA HIS A 218 19.80 0.54 15.57
C HIS A 218 18.29 0.49 15.30
N SER A 219 17.51 -0.04 16.23
CA SER A 219 16.06 0.14 16.24
C SER A 219 15.72 1.46 16.95
N TYR A 220 14.90 2.27 16.30
CA TYR A 220 14.36 3.53 16.81
C TYR A 220 12.86 3.39 17.08
N ASP A 221 12.39 2.18 17.44
CA ASP A 221 10.99 1.95 17.82
C ASP A 221 10.59 2.86 18.99
N GLY A 222 9.56 3.69 18.79
CA GLY A 222 9.11 4.68 19.77
C GLY A 222 10.05 5.88 19.95
N CYS A 223 11.14 5.98 19.20
CA CYS A 223 12.04 7.14 19.20
C CYS A 223 11.62 8.16 18.14
N ILE A 224 12.06 9.41 18.33
CA ILE A 224 11.95 10.49 17.37
C ILE A 224 13.25 10.56 16.56
N PRO A 225 13.21 10.47 15.21
CA PRO A 225 14.35 10.82 14.38
C PRO A 225 14.58 12.32 14.47
N ILE A 226 15.61 12.73 15.20
CA ILE A 226 15.95 14.15 15.37
C ILE A 226 17.16 14.45 14.52
N VAL A 227 16.96 15.37 13.60
CA VAL A 227 17.96 15.81 12.62
C VAL A 227 18.22 17.28 12.89
N ALA A 228 19.47 17.72 12.84
CA ALA A 228 19.84 19.10 13.04
C ALA A 228 20.71 19.61 11.89
N THR A 229 20.59 20.88 11.58
CA THR A 229 21.40 21.56 10.56
C THR A 229 21.53 23.04 10.90
N THR A 230 22.30 23.78 10.10
CA THR A 230 22.35 25.24 10.14
C THR A 230 21.82 25.82 8.85
N LEU A 231 21.31 27.05 8.89
CA LEU A 231 20.87 27.74 7.68
C LEU A 231 22.01 27.92 6.66
N GLU A 232 23.25 28.03 7.14
CA GLU A 232 24.45 28.11 6.31
C GLU A 232 24.69 26.81 5.53
N LEU A 233 24.68 25.65 6.21
CA LEU A 233 24.84 24.35 5.56
C LEU A 233 23.70 24.06 4.57
N LEU A 234 22.48 24.47 4.90
CA LEU A 234 21.33 24.35 3.98
C LEU A 234 21.51 25.19 2.72
N ARG A 235 22.00 26.43 2.83
CA ARG A 235 22.28 27.28 1.66
C ARG A 235 23.39 26.71 0.79
N GLU A 236 24.42 26.15 1.41
CA GLU A 236 25.61 25.65 0.71
C GLU A 236 25.36 24.31 0.01
N HIS A 237 24.67 23.38 0.67
CA HIS A 237 24.57 22.00 0.22
C HIS A 237 23.15 21.58 -0.18
N GLY A 238 22.14 22.36 0.19
CA GLY A 238 20.74 22.03 -0.06
C GLY A 238 20.27 20.76 0.67
N PRO A 239 19.04 20.30 0.38
CA PRO A 239 18.42 19.14 1.02
C PRO A 239 19.08 17.79 0.66
N SER A 240 19.64 17.70 -0.55
CA SER A 240 20.26 16.48 -1.09
C SER A 240 21.75 16.38 -0.76
N GLY A 241 22.37 17.44 -0.25
CA GLY A 241 23.77 17.45 0.14
C GLY A 241 23.99 17.08 1.61
N HIS A 242 25.25 16.98 2.01
CA HIS A 242 25.68 16.61 3.36
C HIS A 242 25.51 17.76 4.38
N ALA A 243 24.27 18.23 4.57
CA ALA A 243 23.94 19.32 5.48
C ALA A 243 23.35 18.86 6.82
N PHE A 244 22.93 17.60 6.94
CA PHE A 244 22.06 17.17 8.03
C PHE A 244 22.77 16.23 8.98
N TRP A 245 22.82 16.60 10.25
CA TRP A 245 23.34 15.76 11.32
C TRP A 245 22.20 15.09 12.08
N ARG A 246 22.05 13.77 11.92
CA ARG A 246 21.16 13.00 12.80
C ARG A 246 21.81 12.76 14.15
N PHE A 247 21.08 13.06 15.22
CA PHE A 247 21.54 12.77 16.57
C PHE A 247 21.83 11.26 16.74
N GLY A 248 23.00 10.96 17.30
CA GLY A 248 23.53 9.61 17.43
C GLY A 248 24.39 9.11 16.26
N ARG A 249 24.56 9.92 15.21
CA ARG A 249 25.54 9.69 14.14
C ARG A 249 26.69 10.69 14.25
N ASP A 250 27.80 10.41 13.59
CA ASP A 250 29.05 11.18 13.70
C ASP A 250 29.39 12.02 12.45
N HIS A 251 28.53 12.00 11.43
CA HIS A 251 28.72 12.71 10.18
C HIS A 251 27.42 13.38 9.71
N HIS A 252 27.56 14.28 8.73
CA HIS A 252 26.43 14.89 8.03
C HIS A 252 26.06 14.05 6.81
N GLU A 253 24.76 13.98 6.55
CA GLU A 253 24.15 13.16 5.50
C GLU A 253 23.14 14.02 4.70
N PRO A 254 22.72 13.58 3.52
CA PRO A 254 21.49 14.05 2.87
C PRO A 254 20.28 13.89 3.78
N LEU A 255 19.24 14.74 3.62
CA LEU A 255 18.09 14.76 4.53
C LEU A 255 17.39 13.39 4.62
N LEU A 256 17.16 12.73 3.48
CA LEU A 256 16.47 11.44 3.43
C LEU A 256 17.27 10.35 4.14
N ASP A 257 18.59 10.35 3.99
CA ASP A 257 19.48 9.40 4.66
C ASP A 257 19.57 9.65 6.17
N ALA A 258 19.60 10.93 6.57
CA ALA A 258 19.55 11.33 7.96
C ALA A 258 18.24 10.86 8.61
N ILE A 259 17.09 11.11 7.98
CA ILE A 259 15.78 10.66 8.49
C ILE A 259 15.67 9.12 8.50
N GLY A 260 16.15 8.47 7.45
CA GLY A 260 16.01 7.03 7.21
C GLY A 260 16.86 6.12 8.12
N ASN A 261 16.72 4.81 7.96
CA ASN A 261 17.49 3.80 8.70
C ASN A 261 18.11 2.77 7.73
N SER A 262 19.05 3.25 6.92
CA SER A 262 19.68 2.48 5.82
C SER A 262 20.25 1.12 6.26
N ARG A 263 20.84 1.04 7.45
CA ARG A 263 21.36 -0.24 8.00
C ARG A 263 20.25 -1.26 8.24
N ARG A 264 19.12 -0.82 8.78
CA ARG A 264 17.93 -1.66 8.98
C ARG A 264 17.29 -2.02 7.65
N ASP A 265 17.15 -1.07 6.74
CA ASP A 265 16.57 -1.32 5.42
C ASP A 265 17.39 -2.37 4.66
N ALA A 266 18.72 -2.29 4.74
CA ALA A 266 19.62 -3.30 4.20
C ALA A 266 19.45 -4.67 4.89
N TYR A 267 19.26 -4.71 6.21
CA TYR A 267 18.95 -5.96 6.94
C TYR A 267 17.63 -6.58 6.48
N LEU A 268 16.56 -5.79 6.40
CA LEU A 268 15.25 -6.27 5.95
C LEU A 268 15.29 -6.74 4.49
N ALA A 269 16.03 -6.05 3.62
CA ALA A 269 16.24 -6.47 2.24
C ALA A 269 16.91 -7.86 2.16
N ARG A 270 18.00 -8.07 2.92
CA ARG A 270 18.67 -9.37 3.02
C ARG A 270 17.72 -10.46 3.55
N ARG A 271 16.94 -10.17 4.59
CA ARG A 271 15.98 -11.11 5.16
C ARG A 271 14.88 -11.50 4.17
N ARG A 272 14.34 -10.54 3.41
CA ARG A 272 13.36 -10.81 2.34
C ARG A 272 13.96 -11.65 1.22
N GLN A 273 15.22 -11.40 0.85
CA GLN A 273 15.92 -12.19 -0.16
C GLN A 273 16.13 -13.64 0.32
N ALA A 274 16.58 -13.84 1.55
CA ALA A 274 16.75 -15.17 2.13
C ALA A 274 15.42 -15.94 2.20
N ALA A 275 14.32 -15.28 2.58
CA ALA A 275 13.00 -15.90 2.61
C ALA A 275 12.53 -16.37 1.21
N ARG A 276 12.72 -15.52 0.18
CA ARG A 276 12.40 -15.88 -1.22
C ARG A 276 13.25 -17.05 -1.73
N GLU A 277 14.52 -17.08 -1.36
CA GLU A 277 15.41 -18.20 -1.69
C GLU A 277 15.01 -19.49 -0.98
N GLU A 278 14.64 -19.41 0.30
CA GLU A 278 14.16 -20.57 1.04
C GLU A 278 12.85 -21.11 0.45
N GLU A 279 11.91 -20.23 0.11
CA GLU A 279 10.67 -20.58 -0.58
C GLU A 279 10.94 -21.26 -1.92
N ARG A 280 11.85 -20.70 -2.73
CA ARG A 280 12.29 -21.32 -3.98
C ARG A 280 12.85 -22.71 -3.76
N ARG A 281 13.76 -22.88 -2.78
CA ARG A 281 14.34 -24.20 -2.45
C ARG A 281 13.29 -25.18 -1.92
N ARG A 282 12.28 -24.71 -1.18
CA ARG A 282 11.16 -25.54 -0.72
C ARG A 282 10.30 -25.98 -1.91
N ALA A 283 9.97 -25.06 -2.81
CA ALA A 283 9.22 -25.35 -4.02
C ALA A 283 9.95 -26.34 -4.93
N GLU A 284 11.26 -26.17 -5.14
CA GLU A 284 12.11 -27.12 -5.88
C GLU A 284 12.10 -28.51 -5.25
N ARG A 285 12.25 -28.60 -3.92
CA ARG A 285 12.18 -29.90 -3.21
C ARG A 285 10.81 -30.56 -3.37
N MET A 286 9.73 -29.80 -3.20
CA MET A 286 8.37 -30.32 -3.38
C MET A 286 8.12 -30.75 -4.83
N ALA A 287 8.60 -29.99 -5.81
CA ALA A 287 8.50 -30.33 -7.23
C ALA A 287 9.31 -31.60 -7.56
N ALA A 288 10.52 -31.75 -7.00
CA ALA A 288 11.33 -32.95 -7.16
C ALA A 288 10.69 -34.18 -6.49
N GLU A 289 10.18 -34.05 -5.27
CA GLU A 289 9.46 -35.12 -4.57
C GLU A 289 8.20 -35.53 -5.34
N ARG A 290 7.45 -34.55 -5.85
CA ARG A 290 6.32 -34.79 -6.75
C ARG A 290 6.81 -35.53 -8.01
N ALA A 291 7.80 -35.02 -8.73
CA ALA A 291 8.31 -35.69 -9.92
C ALA A 291 8.81 -37.13 -9.67
N ALA A 292 9.35 -37.42 -8.48
CA ALA A 292 9.76 -38.76 -8.07
C ALA A 292 8.58 -39.71 -7.78
N ARG A 293 7.47 -39.19 -7.25
CA ARG A 293 6.22 -39.95 -7.02
C ARG A 293 5.33 -40.09 -8.24
N ARG A 294 5.75 -39.53 -9.38
CA ARG A 294 4.96 -39.53 -10.62
C ARG A 294 4.66 -40.97 -11.06
N PRO A 295 3.37 -41.37 -11.15
CA PRO A 295 3.00 -42.69 -11.62
C PRO A 295 3.48 -42.95 -13.05
N VAL A 296 3.69 -44.22 -13.36
CA VAL A 296 4.04 -44.70 -14.70
C VAL A 296 2.89 -45.51 -15.26
N CYS A 297 2.71 -45.45 -16.57
CA CYS A 297 1.76 -46.27 -17.30
C CYS A 297 2.14 -47.74 -17.18
N LYS A 298 1.16 -48.58 -16.82
CA LYS A 298 1.38 -50.03 -16.73
C LYS A 298 1.70 -50.68 -18.09
N ASP A 299 1.18 -50.12 -19.18
CA ASP A 299 1.30 -50.73 -20.51
C ASP A 299 2.57 -50.28 -21.25
N CYS A 300 2.82 -48.96 -21.29
CA CYS A 300 3.95 -48.41 -22.07
C CYS A 300 5.13 -47.93 -21.20
N GLY A 301 5.01 -47.97 -19.87
CA GLY A 301 6.06 -47.54 -18.93
C GLY A 301 6.31 -46.03 -18.86
N GLN A 302 5.62 -45.21 -19.67
CA GLN A 302 5.79 -43.77 -19.68
C GLN A 302 5.27 -43.13 -18.39
N LYS A 303 6.03 -42.14 -17.88
CA LYS A 303 5.58 -41.32 -16.75
C LYS A 303 4.35 -40.51 -17.15
N PHE A 304 3.38 -40.41 -16.25
CA PHE A 304 2.17 -39.63 -16.51
C PHE A 304 2.48 -38.15 -16.70
N THR A 305 1.79 -37.47 -17.61
CA THR A 305 1.81 -36.01 -17.69
C THR A 305 1.19 -35.39 -16.43
N ASP A 306 1.44 -34.10 -16.18
CA ASP A 306 0.82 -33.43 -15.03
C ASP A 306 -0.71 -33.42 -15.11
N ALA A 307 -1.26 -33.15 -16.30
CA ALA A 307 -2.71 -33.21 -16.54
C ALA A 307 -3.28 -34.61 -16.25
N ARG A 308 -2.61 -35.67 -16.72
CA ARG A 308 -3.03 -37.05 -16.45
C ARG A 308 -2.95 -37.38 -14.97
N TRP A 309 -1.87 -37.00 -14.31
CA TRP A 309 -1.67 -37.27 -12.89
C TRP A 309 -2.69 -36.50 -12.02
N GLU A 310 -3.03 -35.27 -12.39
CA GLU A 310 -4.09 -34.52 -11.73
C GLU A 310 -5.47 -35.15 -11.94
N ALA A 311 -5.80 -35.59 -13.17
CA ALA A 311 -7.06 -36.22 -13.50
C ALA A 311 -7.34 -37.51 -12.69
N ILE A 312 -6.30 -38.28 -12.35
CA ILE A 312 -6.45 -39.47 -11.49
C ILE A 312 -6.57 -39.12 -10.00
N GLY A 313 -5.94 -38.02 -9.55
CA GLY A 313 -5.87 -37.63 -8.14
C GLY A 313 -7.15 -36.98 -7.59
N TYR A 314 -8.00 -36.41 -8.44
CA TYR A 314 -9.20 -35.66 -8.06
C TYR A 314 -10.49 -36.50 -7.92
N THR A 315 -10.40 -37.82 -7.74
CA THR A 315 -11.58 -38.71 -7.79
C THR A 315 -12.19 -39.00 -6.41
N ARG A 316 -12.70 -37.96 -5.74
CA ARG A 316 -13.64 -38.11 -4.60
C ARG A 316 -15.10 -38.30 -5.05
N ASP A 317 -15.40 -37.99 -6.31
CA ASP A 317 -16.71 -38.20 -6.95
C ASP A 317 -16.69 -39.51 -7.74
N TRP A 318 -17.53 -40.46 -7.33
CA TRP A 318 -17.62 -41.79 -7.94
C TRP A 318 -18.08 -41.74 -9.41
N SER A 319 -18.81 -40.69 -9.80
CA SER A 319 -19.32 -40.51 -11.17
C SER A 319 -18.27 -40.00 -12.17
N LYS A 320 -17.12 -39.52 -11.69
CA LYS A 320 -16.02 -38.95 -12.49
C LYS A 320 -14.74 -39.79 -12.44
N ARG A 321 -14.83 -41.04 -11.97
CA ARG A 321 -13.67 -41.93 -11.94
C ARG A 321 -13.24 -42.26 -13.37
N GLN A 322 -11.98 -41.98 -13.66
CA GLN A 322 -11.33 -42.46 -14.88
C GLN A 322 -11.40 -43.99 -14.89
N SER A 323 -11.88 -44.58 -15.99
CA SER A 323 -12.05 -46.02 -16.15
C SER A 323 -10.73 -46.79 -16.05
N HIS A 324 -9.62 -46.13 -16.43
CA HIS A 324 -8.29 -46.75 -16.50
C HIS A 324 -7.21 -45.93 -15.77
N PRO A 325 -7.27 -45.78 -14.44
CA PRO A 325 -6.42 -44.84 -13.68
C PRO A 325 -4.92 -45.20 -13.69
N HIS A 326 -4.57 -46.39 -14.16
CA HIS A 326 -3.19 -46.91 -14.25
C HIS A 326 -2.58 -46.81 -15.67
N LEU A 327 -3.33 -46.26 -16.63
CA LEU A 327 -2.87 -46.06 -18.01
C LEU A 327 -2.58 -44.58 -18.29
N CYS A 328 -1.62 -44.29 -19.18
CA CYS A 328 -1.48 -42.95 -19.75
C CYS A 328 -2.67 -42.66 -20.69
N GLU A 329 -2.82 -41.40 -21.10
CA GLU A 329 -3.94 -40.93 -21.94
C GLU A 329 -4.08 -41.77 -23.22
N ASP A 330 -3.02 -41.88 -24.02
CA ASP A 330 -3.05 -42.69 -25.25
C ASP A 330 -3.36 -44.19 -25.03
N CYS A 331 -2.92 -44.76 -23.90
CA CYS A 331 -3.21 -46.16 -23.59
C CYS A 331 -4.64 -46.32 -23.08
N GLN A 332 -5.16 -45.36 -22.32
CA GLN A 332 -6.57 -45.32 -21.95
C GLN A 332 -7.46 -45.20 -23.18
N ASP A 333 -7.16 -44.28 -24.09
CA ASP A 333 -8.02 -44.05 -25.25
C ASP A 333 -8.09 -45.30 -26.13
N ARG A 334 -6.97 -46.01 -26.28
CA ARG A 334 -6.95 -47.32 -26.97
C ARG A 334 -7.71 -48.39 -26.21
N ALA A 335 -7.61 -48.45 -24.88
CA ALA A 335 -8.35 -49.42 -24.08
C ALA A 335 -9.86 -49.19 -24.18
N VAL A 336 -10.30 -47.93 -24.05
CA VAL A 336 -11.71 -47.54 -24.18
C VAL A 336 -12.23 -47.82 -25.60
N ALA A 337 -11.44 -47.53 -26.64
CA ALA A 337 -11.82 -47.84 -28.01
C ALA A 337 -11.94 -49.36 -28.24
N ALA A 338 -11.05 -50.16 -27.65
CA ALA A 338 -11.11 -51.62 -27.73
C ALA A 338 -12.35 -52.19 -27.00
N GLU A 339 -12.70 -51.66 -25.83
CA GLU A 339 -13.93 -52.02 -25.11
C GLU A 339 -15.17 -51.68 -25.94
N GLN A 340 -15.24 -50.48 -26.51
CA GLN A 340 -16.36 -50.06 -27.35
C GLN A 340 -16.51 -50.93 -28.60
N GLN A 341 -15.39 -51.31 -29.23
CA GLN A 341 -15.44 -52.22 -30.37
C GLN A 341 -15.92 -53.62 -29.95
N ALA A 342 -15.44 -54.14 -28.82
CA ALA A 342 -15.87 -55.45 -28.33
C ALA A 342 -17.37 -55.47 -28.01
N GLU A 343 -17.90 -54.40 -27.41
CA GLU A 343 -19.35 -54.23 -27.18
C GLU A 343 -20.14 -54.14 -28.49
N ALA A 344 -19.62 -53.42 -29.49
CA ALA A 344 -20.25 -53.33 -30.81
C ALA A 344 -20.31 -54.70 -31.51
N ASP A 345 -19.19 -55.44 -31.49
CA ASP A 345 -19.11 -56.79 -32.04
C ASP A 345 -20.06 -57.76 -31.31
N GLU A 346 -20.21 -57.61 -29.99
CA GLU A 346 -21.17 -58.41 -29.20
C GLU A 346 -22.62 -58.08 -29.55
N ARG A 347 -22.96 -56.80 -29.69
CA ARG A 347 -24.29 -56.37 -30.14
C ARG A 347 -24.61 -56.88 -31.54
N GLU A 348 -23.64 -56.82 -32.45
CA GLU A 348 -23.80 -57.36 -33.80
C GLU A 348 -24.01 -58.88 -33.77
N ARG A 349 -23.25 -59.63 -32.94
CA ARG A 349 -23.49 -61.06 -32.73
C ARG A 349 -24.89 -61.36 -32.20
N GLN A 350 -25.35 -60.62 -31.19
CA GLN A 350 -26.69 -60.77 -30.62
C GLN A 350 -27.79 -60.43 -31.64
N GLU A 351 -27.57 -59.43 -32.50
CA GLU A 351 -28.49 -59.09 -33.58
C GLU A 351 -28.52 -60.16 -34.68
N GLN A 352 -27.37 -60.68 -35.09
CA GLN A 352 -27.31 -61.79 -36.05
C GLN A 352 -27.98 -63.05 -35.49
N GLU A 353 -27.80 -63.34 -34.20
CA GLU A 353 -28.49 -64.44 -33.52
C GLU A 353 -30.00 -64.23 -33.48
N ARG A 354 -30.45 -63.00 -33.15
CA ARG A 354 -31.88 -62.63 -33.19
C ARG A 354 -32.46 -62.77 -34.60
N LEU A 355 -31.76 -62.30 -35.62
CA LEU A 355 -32.19 -62.44 -37.03
C LEU A 355 -32.24 -63.91 -37.47
N ARG A 356 -31.32 -64.76 -36.99
CA ARG A 356 -31.37 -66.21 -37.22
C ARG A 356 -32.59 -66.83 -36.55
N GLN A 357 -32.87 -66.48 -35.30
CA GLN A 357 -34.07 -66.94 -34.58
C GLN A 357 -35.35 -66.49 -35.29
N GLU A 358 -35.44 -65.23 -35.71
CA GLU A 358 -36.58 -64.72 -36.49
C GLU A 358 -36.73 -65.43 -37.84
N ALA A 359 -35.62 -65.74 -38.53
CA ALA A 359 -35.65 -66.48 -39.78
C ALA A 359 -36.08 -67.95 -39.58
N GLU A 360 -35.64 -68.59 -38.49
CA GLU A 360 -36.09 -69.93 -38.09
C GLU A 360 -37.59 -69.93 -37.73
N GLU A 361 -38.07 -68.91 -37.00
CA GLU A 361 -39.50 -68.72 -36.70
C GLU A 361 -40.33 -68.48 -37.97
N GLN A 362 -39.83 -67.67 -38.91
CA GLN A 362 -40.50 -67.43 -40.20
C GLN A 362 -40.49 -68.69 -41.09
N ALA A 363 -39.42 -69.46 -41.09
CA ALA A 363 -39.35 -70.75 -41.81
C ALA A 363 -40.35 -71.76 -41.19
N ALA A 364 -40.43 -71.83 -39.87
CA ALA A 364 -41.43 -72.64 -39.17
C ALA A 364 -42.86 -72.15 -39.46
N ALA A 365 -43.09 -70.84 -39.55
CA ALA A 365 -44.38 -70.27 -39.93
C ALA A 365 -44.74 -70.53 -41.41
N GLN A 366 -43.76 -70.58 -42.33
CA GLN A 366 -43.97 -70.96 -43.72
C GLN A 366 -44.25 -72.45 -43.89
N GLU A 367 -43.59 -73.33 -43.13
CA GLU A 367 -43.94 -74.76 -43.08
C GLU A 367 -45.35 -74.99 -42.51
N ALA A 368 -45.78 -74.19 -41.53
CA ALA A 368 -47.15 -74.20 -41.03
C ALA A 368 -48.19 -73.59 -42.00
N GLY A 369 -47.79 -72.62 -42.84
CA GLY A 369 -48.63 -71.98 -43.85
C GLY A 369 -48.76 -72.73 -45.18
N GLY A 370 -47.92 -73.74 -45.43
CA GLY A 370 -47.83 -74.48 -46.70
C GLY A 370 -49.00 -75.40 -47.04
N TRP A 371 -50.04 -75.50 -46.21
CA TRP A 371 -51.18 -76.41 -46.42
C TRP A 371 -52.39 -75.83 -47.15
N LEU A 372 -52.42 -74.53 -47.51
CA LEU A 372 -53.65 -73.88 -48.02
C LEU A 372 -53.51 -73.01 -49.28
N SER A 373 -52.66 -73.35 -50.25
CA SER A 373 -52.67 -72.64 -51.55
C SER A 373 -52.44 -73.52 -52.77
N HIS A 374 -53.41 -74.40 -53.03
CA HIS A 374 -53.66 -74.96 -54.35
C HIS A 374 -55.14 -74.72 -54.72
N PHE A 375 -55.52 -73.57 -55.30
CA PHE A 375 -56.61 -73.46 -56.28
C PHE A 375 -56.69 -72.07 -56.96
N ARG A 376 -56.49 -72.09 -58.29
CA ARG A 376 -57.03 -71.25 -59.39
C ARG A 376 -56.82 -69.72 -59.47
N ALA A 377 -56.00 -69.35 -60.46
CA ALA A 377 -56.37 -68.86 -61.81
C ALA A 377 -57.26 -67.61 -62.02
N SER A 378 -56.59 -66.57 -62.58
CA SER A 378 -56.88 -65.90 -63.86
C SER A 378 -57.91 -64.77 -64.01
N ARG A 379 -57.46 -63.75 -64.79
CA ARG A 379 -58.13 -62.58 -65.43
C ARG A 379 -58.19 -61.32 -64.54
N GLY A 380 -57.87 -60.12 -64.99
CA GLY A 380 -57.49 -59.59 -66.30
C GLY A 380 -57.56 -58.05 -66.26
N ASP A 381 -56.77 -57.43 -67.12
CA ASP A 381 -56.84 -56.05 -67.64
C ASP A 381 -56.31 -54.80 -66.89
N ARG A 382 -55.59 -54.04 -67.74
CA ARG A 382 -54.92 -52.71 -67.68
C ARG A 382 -55.94 -51.57 -67.93
N PRO A 383 -55.57 -50.27 -68.05
CA PRO A 383 -54.36 -49.52 -67.60
C PRO A 383 -54.65 -48.10 -67.02
N ARG A 384 -53.54 -47.39 -66.74
CA ARG A 384 -53.29 -45.94 -66.93
C ARG A 384 -53.71 -44.96 -65.81
N GLY A 385 -52.72 -44.19 -65.36
CA GLY A 385 -52.92 -42.90 -64.68
C GLY A 385 -51.67 -42.39 -63.99
N GLN A 386 -50.99 -41.44 -64.62
CA GLN A 386 -49.97 -40.59 -64.03
C GLN A 386 -50.50 -39.85 -62.80
N ALA A 387 -49.66 -39.59 -61.81
CA ALA A 387 -49.55 -38.27 -61.19
C ALA A 387 -48.34 -38.21 -60.25
N GLN A 388 -47.58 -37.13 -60.42
CA GLN A 388 -46.55 -36.63 -59.53
C GLN A 388 -47.16 -36.23 -58.17
N GLY A 389 -46.36 -36.33 -57.11
CA GLY A 389 -46.73 -35.78 -55.80
C GLY A 389 -45.65 -36.02 -54.74
N VAL A 390 -44.80 -35.02 -54.54
CA VAL A 390 -43.94 -34.83 -53.35
C VAL A 390 -44.85 -34.27 -52.22
N PRO A 391 -44.71 -34.69 -50.94
CA PRO A 391 -43.90 -33.93 -49.96
C PRO A 391 -43.14 -34.89 -49.00
N GLY A 392 -42.02 -34.56 -48.36
CA GLY A 392 -41.57 -33.30 -47.78
C GLY A 392 -41.50 -33.47 -46.25
N GLN A 393 -40.28 -33.42 -45.67
CA GLN A 393 -39.90 -33.11 -44.27
C GLN A 393 -38.60 -33.87 -43.89
N ALA A 394 -37.64 -33.37 -43.14
CA ALA A 394 -37.25 -32.03 -42.72
C ALA A 394 -35.78 -32.16 -42.27
N ARG A 395 -34.86 -31.38 -42.85
CA ARG A 395 -33.45 -31.33 -42.43
C ARG A 395 -33.23 -29.95 -41.81
N VAL A 396 -33.19 -29.89 -40.48
CA VAL A 396 -32.76 -28.71 -39.72
C VAL A 396 -31.24 -28.80 -39.58
N VAL A 397 -30.53 -27.97 -40.35
CA VAL A 397 -29.11 -27.64 -40.09
C VAL A 397 -29.08 -26.17 -39.70
N GLY A 398 -29.20 -25.91 -38.40
CA GLY A 398 -28.92 -24.60 -37.82
C GLY A 398 -27.43 -24.47 -37.54
N GLY A 399 -26.66 -24.07 -38.55
CA GLY A 399 -25.27 -23.61 -38.37
C GLY A 399 -25.27 -22.17 -37.87
N GLY A 400 -25.40 -21.99 -36.56
CA GLY A 400 -25.22 -20.70 -35.90
C GLY A 400 -23.77 -20.49 -35.49
N CYS A 401 -22.96 -19.87 -36.36
CA CYS A 401 -21.72 -19.21 -35.93
C CYS A 401 -22.09 -17.88 -35.25
N LYS A 402 -22.22 -17.90 -33.92
CA LYS A 402 -22.04 -16.70 -33.09
C LYS A 402 -20.61 -16.74 -32.56
N ALA A 403 -19.72 -15.98 -33.20
CA ALA A 403 -18.51 -15.52 -32.57
C ALA A 403 -18.91 -14.41 -31.58
N TRP A 404 -18.77 -14.71 -30.29
CA TRP A 404 -18.72 -13.70 -29.25
C TRP A 404 -17.30 -13.18 -29.17
N SER A 405 -17.23 -11.86 -29.17
CA SER A 405 -16.14 -11.03 -28.68
C SER A 405 -15.69 -11.48 -27.29
N ASP A 406 -14.38 -11.47 -27.03
CA ASP A 406 -13.91 -10.69 -25.88
C ASP A 406 -12.49 -10.18 -26.12
N GLU A 407 -12.41 -8.88 -25.93
CA GLU A 407 -11.26 -8.00 -26.02
C GLU A 407 -11.12 -7.44 -24.62
N ARG A 408 -9.99 -7.71 -23.95
CA ARG A 408 -9.54 -7.11 -22.69
C ARG A 408 -8.08 -7.55 -22.50
N ARG A 409 -7.05 -6.70 -22.53
CA ARG A 409 -6.81 -5.41 -21.86
C ARG A 409 -6.96 -5.47 -20.35
#